data_AF-A0A2G2JD05-F1
#
_entry.id   AF-A0A2G2JD05-F1
#
_cell.length_a   1.000
_cell.length_b   1.000
_cell.length_c   1.000
_cell.angle_alpha   90.00
_cell.angle_beta   90.00
_cell.angle_gamma   90.00
#
_symmetry.space_group_name_H-M   'P 1'
#
loop_
_entity.id
_entity.type
_entity.pdbx_description
1 polymer ?
#
loop_
_entity_poly.entity_id
_entity_poly.type
_entity_poly.pdbx_seq_one_letter_code
_entity_poly.pdbx_strand_id
1 'polypeptide(L)'
;MSTSQDTSVQFLAIQNNNNQWSITTQALPEKTLQALPKAVTASAELSTRENHYTLLYSATTQTLSVFGNDTTEYLVAVAAIKMPNPLDILNVFYLGGMPYLVTYANDGKYLNFYRYNSDHTVSALHNLYVGEGLTMVKALPYRDISFLVAYNGTTGDCTKYQISLPPYDGLSVLETWSASWAKTWGHFNFFQFGGENFFLKANQDHKKVNIDHFMDDPDEGSHPVLSQDATSAMLNAQAISIYQGSEGQAYFLVYQSSGNLTLSSIYPNCLGWWELTNTSVAGSGQTLQPILVNDQPFLLIFS
;
A
#
# COMPACT_ATOMS: atom_id res chain seq x y z
N MET A 1 18.95 22.59 -22.71
CA MET A 1 19.81 22.10 -21.62
C MET A 1 19.11 20.88 -21.04
N SER A 2 19.79 19.73 -21.06
CA SER A 2 19.24 18.47 -20.56
C SER A 2 19.14 18.54 -19.04
N THR A 3 17.93 18.71 -18.52
CA THR A 3 17.64 18.48 -17.11
C THR A 3 17.91 17.02 -16.83
N SER A 4 19.00 16.70 -16.13
CA SER A 4 19.22 15.34 -15.64
C SER A 4 18.03 14.98 -14.77
N GLN A 5 17.16 14.08 -15.26
CA GLN A 5 16.20 13.42 -14.38
C GLN A 5 17.02 12.82 -13.24
N ASP A 6 16.70 13.21 -12.00
CA ASP A 6 17.16 12.45 -10.85
C ASP A 6 16.67 11.02 -11.07
N THR A 7 17.60 10.09 -11.32
CA THR A 7 17.28 8.71 -11.72
C THR A 7 16.59 7.91 -10.61
N SER A 8 16.35 8.54 -9.45
CA SER A 8 15.77 7.92 -8.27
C SER A 8 14.25 7.80 -8.31
N VAL A 9 13.55 8.52 -9.20
CA VAL A 9 12.10 8.42 -9.34
C VAL A 9 11.62 8.49 -10.79
N GLN A 10 10.74 7.57 -11.16
CA GLN A 10 9.99 7.63 -12.42
C GLN A 10 8.55 8.05 -12.12
N PHE A 11 7.99 8.87 -13.01
CA PHE A 11 6.60 9.30 -12.93
C PHE A 11 5.88 8.94 -14.22
N LEU A 12 4.81 8.16 -14.10
CA LEU A 12 4.09 7.60 -15.24
C LEU A 12 2.62 8.02 -15.17
N ALA A 13 2.05 8.42 -16.31
CA ALA A 13 0.62 8.61 -16.47
C ALA A 13 -0.04 7.32 -16.97
N ILE A 14 -1.16 6.94 -16.36
CA ILE A 14 -1.96 5.78 -16.76
C ILE A 14 -3.24 6.27 -17.42
N GLN A 15 -3.33 6.19 -18.73
CA GLN A 15 -4.42 6.80 -19.50
C GLN A 15 -5.35 5.73 -20.09
N ASN A 16 -6.64 6.04 -20.11
CA ASN A 16 -7.65 5.29 -20.84
C ASN A 16 -8.32 6.22 -21.85
N ASN A 17 -8.16 5.94 -23.14
CA ASN A 17 -8.84 6.65 -24.22
C ASN A 17 -9.73 5.67 -24.98
N ASN A 18 -11.04 5.73 -24.76
CA ASN A 18 -12.03 4.84 -25.40
C ASN A 18 -11.67 3.34 -25.29
N ASN A 19 -11.37 2.88 -24.06
CA ASN A 19 -10.94 1.51 -23.73
C ASN A 19 -9.55 1.12 -24.27
N GLN A 20 -8.76 2.07 -24.76
CA GLN A 20 -7.35 1.86 -25.05
C GLN A 20 -6.50 2.39 -23.89
N TRP A 21 -5.84 1.46 -23.20
CA TRP A 21 -5.00 1.76 -22.05
C TRP A 21 -3.54 1.96 -22.46
N SER A 22 -2.90 2.98 -21.91
CA SER A 22 -1.48 3.26 -22.12
C SER A 22 -0.82 3.76 -20.84
N ILE A 23 0.44 3.37 -20.65
CA ILE A 23 1.30 3.90 -19.59
C ILE A 23 2.42 4.68 -20.26
N THR A 24 2.54 5.97 -19.94
CA THR A 24 3.54 6.85 -20.56
C THR A 24 4.35 7.57 -19.50
N THR A 25 5.66 7.71 -19.75
CA THR A 25 6.51 8.52 -18.88
C THR A 25 6.12 9.99 -18.97
N GLN A 26 5.96 10.61 -17.82
CA GLN A 26 5.65 12.01 -17.69
C GLN A 26 6.74 12.73 -16.88
N ALA A 27 7.06 13.96 -17.29
CA ALA A 27 7.95 14.81 -16.51
C ALA A 27 7.19 15.33 -15.28
N LEU A 28 7.78 15.16 -14.10
CA LEU A 28 7.36 15.91 -12.93
C LEU A 28 7.82 17.37 -13.07
N PRO A 29 7.00 18.33 -12.61
CA PRO A 29 7.46 19.70 -12.40
C PRO A 29 8.72 19.72 -11.54
N GLU A 30 9.66 20.61 -11.87
CA GLU A 30 10.98 20.65 -11.21
C GLU A 30 10.85 20.84 -9.69
N LYS A 31 9.90 21.67 -9.26
CA LYS A 31 9.60 21.92 -7.84
C LYS A 31 9.15 20.64 -7.13
N THR A 32 8.24 19.87 -7.73
CA THR A 32 7.79 18.58 -7.19
C THR A 32 8.94 17.57 -7.15
N LEU A 33 9.71 17.45 -8.23
CA LEU A 33 10.84 16.54 -8.31
C LEU A 33 11.89 16.81 -7.21
N GLN A 34 12.22 18.09 -6.97
CA GLN A 34 13.16 18.48 -5.92
C GLN A 34 12.64 18.24 -4.50
N ALA A 35 11.32 18.27 -4.31
CA ALA A 35 10.69 18.06 -3.02
C ALA A 35 10.56 16.57 -2.65
N LEU A 36 10.52 15.66 -3.64
CA LEU A 36 10.36 14.23 -3.39
C LEU A 36 11.54 13.67 -2.57
N PRO A 37 11.25 12.86 -1.53
CA PRO A 37 12.29 12.21 -0.76
C PRO A 37 13.04 11.17 -1.61
N LYS A 38 14.34 11.03 -1.34
CA LYS A 38 15.17 9.97 -1.93
C LYS A 38 15.06 8.68 -1.11
N ALA A 39 15.27 7.54 -1.78
CA ALA A 39 15.26 6.21 -1.17
C ALA A 39 13.98 5.94 -0.35
N VAL A 40 12.83 6.05 -1.01
CA VAL A 40 11.53 5.76 -0.39
C VAL A 40 11.40 4.25 -0.21
N THR A 41 11.23 3.82 1.04
CA THR A 41 11.14 2.39 1.40
C THR A 41 9.74 1.97 1.81
N ALA A 42 8.87 2.92 2.15
CA ALA A 42 7.47 2.66 2.45
C ALA A 42 6.61 3.86 2.04
N SER A 43 5.37 3.59 1.67
CA SER A 43 4.41 4.62 1.28
C SER A 43 2.99 4.22 1.68
N ALA A 44 2.13 5.22 1.81
CA ALA A 44 0.70 5.02 2.09
C ALA A 44 -0.11 6.23 1.62
N GLU A 45 -1.42 6.05 1.50
CA GLU A 45 -2.37 7.13 1.26
C GLU A 45 -3.12 7.45 2.55
N LEU A 46 -3.26 8.73 2.85
CA LEU A 46 -4.00 9.26 4.00
C LEU A 46 -5.04 10.25 3.51
N SER A 47 -6.28 10.07 3.93
CA SER A 47 -7.39 10.94 3.57
C SER A 47 -7.98 11.56 4.84
N THR A 48 -8.31 12.83 4.76
CA THR A 48 -9.10 13.53 5.76
C THR A 48 -10.44 13.90 5.12
N ARG A 49 -11.32 14.58 5.85
CA ARG A 49 -12.58 15.08 5.26
C ARG A 49 -12.37 16.06 4.10
N GLU A 50 -11.23 16.76 4.09
CA GLU A 50 -10.99 17.88 3.17
C GLU A 50 -9.87 17.61 2.17
N ASN A 51 -8.94 16.71 2.50
CA ASN A 51 -7.70 16.54 1.75
C ASN A 51 -7.30 15.06 1.62
N HIS A 52 -6.68 14.73 0.49
CA HIS A 52 -5.99 13.47 0.26
C HIS A 52 -4.48 13.73 0.22
N TYR A 53 -3.73 12.87 0.88
CA TYR A 53 -2.29 12.98 1.04
C TYR A 53 -1.58 11.68 0.71
N THR A 54 -0.52 11.82 -0.09
CA THR A 54 0.46 10.75 -0.29
C THR A 54 1.55 10.86 0.77
N LEU A 55 1.80 9.76 1.47
CA LEU A 55 2.84 9.64 2.49
C LEU A 55 4.02 8.85 1.93
N LEU A 56 5.23 9.42 1.99
CA LEU A 56 6.45 8.81 1.47
C LEU A 56 7.52 8.78 2.58
N TYR A 57 7.91 7.57 3.01
CA TYR A 57 8.90 7.39 4.06
C TYR A 57 10.28 7.07 3.48
N SER A 58 11.29 7.82 3.93
CA SER A 58 12.70 7.54 3.63
C SER A 58 13.40 6.97 4.87
N ALA A 59 13.79 5.70 4.81
CA ALA A 59 14.52 5.04 5.91
C ALA A 59 15.86 5.73 6.21
N THR A 60 16.56 6.23 5.19
CA THR A 60 17.85 6.91 5.34
C THR A 60 17.77 8.14 6.24
N THR A 61 16.67 8.90 6.13
CA THR A 61 16.46 10.12 6.93
C THR A 61 15.49 9.90 8.09
N GLN A 62 14.84 8.73 8.16
CA GLN A 62 13.74 8.40 9.08
C GLN A 62 12.67 9.51 9.08
N THR A 63 12.32 9.98 7.88
CA THR A 63 11.38 11.07 7.66
C THR A 63 10.21 10.60 6.83
N LEU A 64 9.00 10.86 7.30
CA LEU A 64 7.75 10.70 6.58
C LEU A 64 7.37 12.04 5.94
N SER A 65 7.53 12.12 4.62
CA SER A 65 7.14 13.29 3.84
C SER A 65 5.66 13.18 3.48
N VAL A 66 4.93 14.28 3.66
CA VAL A 66 3.50 14.40 3.39
C VAL A 66 3.31 15.30 2.17
N PHE A 67 2.63 14.79 1.15
CA PHE A 67 2.29 15.55 -0.06
C PHE A 67 0.78 15.64 -0.22
N GLY A 68 0.26 16.82 -0.53
CA GLY A 68 -1.12 17.00 -0.97
C GLY A 68 -1.22 16.92 -2.50
N ASN A 69 -2.36 16.50 -3.01
CA ASN A 69 -2.60 16.41 -4.45
C ASN A 69 -2.87 17.79 -5.05
N ASP A 70 -2.29 18.08 -6.20
CA ASP A 70 -2.49 19.33 -6.94
C ASP A 70 -2.62 19.04 -8.45
N THR A 71 -3.52 19.74 -9.14
CA THR A 71 -3.78 19.47 -10.57
C THR A 71 -2.65 19.86 -11.52
N THR A 72 -1.73 20.73 -11.10
CA THR A 72 -0.62 21.24 -11.91
C THR A 72 0.71 20.66 -11.46
N GLU A 73 0.95 20.66 -10.15
CA GLU A 73 2.20 20.17 -9.54
C GLU A 73 2.17 18.65 -9.27
N TYR A 74 1.00 18.00 -9.42
CA TYR A 74 0.66 16.61 -9.07
C TYR A 74 0.72 16.35 -7.56
N LEU A 75 1.86 16.68 -6.95
CA LEU A 75 2.12 16.58 -5.52
C LEU A 75 2.77 17.86 -5.01
N VAL A 76 2.25 18.40 -3.92
CA VAL A 76 2.81 19.57 -3.24
C VAL A 76 3.24 19.16 -1.85
N ALA A 77 4.49 19.41 -1.49
CA ALA A 77 4.99 19.12 -0.15
C ALA A 77 4.24 19.94 0.91
N VAL A 78 3.71 19.25 1.91
CA VAL A 78 2.90 19.82 3.01
C VAL A 78 3.69 19.80 4.31
N ALA A 79 4.31 18.66 4.63
CA ALA A 79 5.04 18.48 5.88
C ALA A 79 6.14 17.42 5.74
N ALA A 80 7.09 17.45 6.67
CA ALA A 80 8.12 16.42 6.84
C ALA A 80 8.17 16.05 8.32
N ILE A 81 7.83 14.80 8.62
CA ILE A 81 7.67 14.32 10.00
C ILE A 81 8.81 13.38 10.33
N LYS A 82 9.60 13.71 11.37
CA LYS A 82 10.58 12.76 11.90
C LYS A 82 9.83 11.64 12.63
N MET A 83 9.89 10.42 12.11
CA MET A 83 9.21 9.30 12.73
C MET A 83 9.91 8.89 14.03
N PRO A 84 9.18 8.62 15.14
CA PRO A 84 9.80 8.26 16.41
C PRO A 84 10.64 6.98 16.35
N ASN A 85 10.25 6.03 15.50
CA ASN A 85 10.94 4.76 15.27
C ASN A 85 11.20 4.55 13.76
N PRO A 86 12.25 3.80 13.38
CA PRO A 86 12.38 3.32 12.01
C PRO A 86 11.20 2.41 11.64
N LEU A 87 10.95 2.27 10.35
CA LEU A 87 9.89 1.41 9.82
C LEU A 87 10.23 0.89 8.43
N ASP A 88 9.68 -0.29 8.12
CA ASP A 88 9.65 -0.92 6.81
C ASP A 88 8.21 -1.07 6.30
N ILE A 89 7.25 -1.19 7.22
CA ILE A 89 5.82 -1.24 6.91
C ILE A 89 5.13 -0.01 7.50
N LEU A 90 4.33 0.67 6.67
CA LEU A 90 3.50 1.82 7.02
C LEU A 90 2.06 1.55 6.58
N ASN A 91 1.11 1.67 7.50
CA ASN A 91 -0.32 1.66 7.17
C ASN A 91 -1.05 2.81 7.86
N VAL A 92 -2.10 3.26 7.19
CA VAL A 92 -3.06 4.24 7.68
C VAL A 92 -4.36 3.53 8.02
N PHE A 93 -4.98 3.91 9.14
CA PHE A 93 -6.32 3.46 9.53
C PHE A 93 -7.12 4.60 10.16
N TYR A 94 -8.43 4.41 10.30
CA TYR A 94 -9.32 5.45 10.75
C TYR A 94 -10.18 4.98 11.92
N LEU A 95 -10.21 5.77 12.99
CA LEU A 95 -11.14 5.58 14.11
C LEU A 95 -11.90 6.88 14.33
N GLY A 96 -13.23 6.82 14.36
CA GLY A 96 -14.07 8.02 14.52
C GLY A 96 -13.84 9.08 13.42
N GLY A 97 -13.42 8.66 12.22
CA GLY A 97 -13.08 9.55 11.11
C GLY A 97 -11.73 10.29 11.26
N MET A 98 -10.94 9.97 12.28
CA MET A 98 -9.60 10.52 12.48
C MET A 98 -8.53 9.56 11.96
N PRO A 99 -7.47 10.05 11.30
CA PRO A 99 -6.38 9.21 10.81
C PRO A 99 -5.40 8.79 11.90
N TYR A 100 -4.96 7.55 11.81
CA TYR A 100 -3.93 6.93 12.65
C TYR A 100 -2.94 6.17 11.78
N LEU A 101 -1.74 5.98 12.30
CA LEU A 101 -0.68 5.21 11.65
C LEU A 101 -0.36 3.97 12.47
N VAL A 102 -0.10 2.86 11.80
CA VAL A 102 0.55 1.68 12.38
C VAL A 102 1.81 1.37 11.58
N THR A 103 2.91 1.20 12.29
CA THR A 103 4.22 0.96 11.68
C THR A 103 4.91 -0.25 12.28
N TYR A 104 5.74 -0.91 11.46
CA TYR A 104 6.58 -2.01 11.88
C TYR A 104 7.95 -1.89 11.21
N ALA A 105 9.01 -2.22 11.95
CA ALA A 105 10.35 -2.42 11.40
C ALA A 105 10.62 -3.92 11.34
N ASN A 106 11.18 -4.42 10.24
CA ASN A 106 11.41 -5.85 10.01
C ASN A 106 12.38 -6.47 11.02
N ASP A 107 13.32 -5.68 11.55
CA ASP A 107 14.23 -6.03 12.64
C ASP A 107 13.66 -5.73 14.05
N GLY A 108 12.42 -5.23 14.10
CA GLY A 108 11.71 -4.87 15.31
C GLY A 108 10.85 -5.99 15.88
N LYS A 109 10.27 -5.72 17.06
CA LYS A 109 9.38 -6.65 17.80
C LYS A 109 7.98 -6.12 18.02
N TYR A 110 7.75 -4.86 17.64
CA TYR A 110 6.58 -4.10 18.05
C TYR A 110 5.91 -3.47 16.85
N LEU A 111 4.59 -3.57 16.81
CA LEU A 111 3.77 -2.62 16.09
C LEU A 111 3.70 -1.32 16.89
N ASN A 112 3.97 -0.20 16.23
CA ASN A 112 3.89 1.11 16.85
C ASN A 112 2.69 1.86 16.29
N PHE A 113 1.82 2.33 17.17
CA PHE A 113 0.61 3.06 16.81
C PHE A 113 0.76 4.54 17.13
N TYR A 114 0.40 5.38 16.16
CA TYR A 114 0.45 6.83 16.29
C TYR A 114 -0.87 7.46 15.89
N ARG A 115 -1.23 8.54 16.58
CA ARG A 115 -2.22 9.49 16.09
C ARG A 115 -1.56 10.40 15.07
N TYR A 116 -2.20 10.61 13.92
CA TYR A 116 -1.83 11.68 13.00
C TYR A 116 -2.63 12.93 13.34
N ASN A 117 -1.94 14.02 13.67
CA ASN A 117 -2.55 15.26 14.13
C ASN A 117 -2.83 16.22 12.96
N SER A 118 -3.76 17.15 13.15
CA SER A 118 -4.15 18.13 12.14
C SER A 118 -3.04 19.12 11.78
N ASP A 119 -2.02 19.26 12.61
CA ASP A 119 -0.82 20.07 12.38
C ASP A 119 0.30 19.29 11.67
N HIS A 120 -0.03 18.12 11.11
CA HIS A 120 0.90 17.20 10.45
C HIS A 120 2.03 16.72 11.37
N THR A 121 1.76 16.55 12.66
CA THR A 121 2.64 15.84 13.60
C THR A 121 2.10 14.45 13.94
N VAL A 122 2.91 13.62 14.59
CA VAL A 122 2.48 12.32 15.11
C VAL A 122 2.66 12.24 16.62
N SER A 123 1.71 11.61 17.30
CA SER A 123 1.78 11.33 18.74
C SER A 123 1.70 9.83 18.98
N ALA A 124 2.66 9.27 19.72
CA ALA A 124 2.65 7.87 20.09
C ALA A 124 1.44 7.54 20.98
N LEU A 125 0.80 6.40 20.72
CA LEU A 125 -0.39 5.94 21.44
C LEU A 125 -0.17 4.62 22.16
N HIS A 126 0.36 3.64 21.44
CA HIS A 126 0.44 2.27 21.91
C HIS A 126 1.52 1.51 21.15
N ASN A 127 2.15 0.56 21.83
CA ASN A 127 3.08 -0.39 21.24
C ASN A 127 2.62 -1.80 21.58
N LEU A 128 2.44 -2.64 20.56
CA LEU A 128 2.02 -4.03 20.73
C LEU A 128 3.18 -4.96 20.37
N TYR A 129 3.55 -5.84 21.30
CA TYR A 129 4.54 -6.88 21.02
C TYR A 129 3.94 -7.93 20.08
N VAL A 130 4.61 -8.19 18.96
CA VAL A 130 4.17 -9.14 17.92
C VAL A 130 5.27 -10.11 17.48
N GLY A 131 6.47 -9.98 18.05
CA GLY A 131 7.65 -10.75 17.62
C GLY A 131 8.33 -10.16 16.38
N GLU A 132 9.33 -10.90 15.90
CA GLU A 132 10.19 -10.51 14.77
C GLU A 132 9.67 -11.08 13.44
N GLY A 133 10.04 -10.43 12.33
CA GLY A 133 9.91 -11.01 10.99
C GLY A 133 8.52 -10.92 10.36
N LEU A 134 7.65 -10.00 10.78
CA LEU A 134 6.44 -9.72 10.01
C LEU A 134 6.82 -9.23 8.62
N THR A 135 6.20 -9.80 7.59
CA THR A 135 6.40 -9.41 6.19
C THR A 135 5.18 -8.71 5.60
N MET A 136 4.05 -8.74 6.31
CA MET A 136 2.86 -8.00 5.96
C MET A 136 2.14 -7.54 7.22
N VAL A 137 1.77 -6.28 7.22
CA VAL A 137 0.80 -5.72 8.16
C VAL A 137 -0.19 -4.92 7.33
N LYS A 138 -1.48 -5.07 7.59
CA LYS A 138 -2.53 -4.27 6.92
C LYS A 138 -3.64 -3.94 7.89
N ALA A 139 -3.99 -2.66 7.94
CA ALA A 139 -5.23 -2.22 8.56
C ALA A 139 -6.39 -2.26 7.56
N LEU A 140 -7.52 -2.81 7.98
CA LEU A 140 -8.70 -3.01 7.15
C LEU A 140 -9.95 -2.49 7.89
N PRO A 141 -10.72 -1.58 7.30
CA PRO A 141 -12.00 -1.17 7.86
C PRO A 141 -13.01 -2.31 7.70
N TYR A 142 -13.83 -2.55 8.71
CA TYR A 142 -14.95 -3.48 8.65
C TYR A 142 -16.14 -2.89 9.41
N ARG A 143 -17.15 -2.43 8.66
CA ARG A 143 -18.29 -1.68 9.23
C ARG A 143 -17.78 -0.50 10.08
N ASP A 144 -18.12 -0.45 11.36
CA ASP A 144 -17.75 0.63 12.29
C ASP A 144 -16.45 0.35 13.08
N ILE A 145 -15.74 -0.74 12.80
CA ILE A 145 -14.49 -1.12 13.46
C ILE A 145 -13.33 -1.23 12.49
N SER A 146 -12.10 -1.20 13.01
CA SER A 146 -10.88 -1.44 12.23
C SER A 146 -10.20 -2.69 12.74
N PHE A 147 -9.72 -3.52 11.82
CA PHE A 147 -8.87 -4.65 12.14
C PHE A 147 -7.46 -4.43 11.60
N LEU A 148 -6.52 -5.12 12.21
CA LEU A 148 -5.17 -5.28 11.72
C LEU A 148 -4.92 -6.75 11.43
N VAL A 149 -4.34 -7.05 10.27
CA VAL A 149 -3.81 -8.37 9.96
C VAL A 149 -2.30 -8.27 9.92
N ALA A 150 -1.63 -9.18 10.61
CA ALA A 150 -0.18 -9.32 10.61
C ALA A 150 0.19 -10.73 10.16
N TYR A 151 1.17 -10.84 9.27
CA TYR A 151 1.62 -12.11 8.72
C TYR A 151 3.15 -12.18 8.67
N ASN A 152 3.69 -13.33 9.08
CA ASN A 152 5.10 -13.65 8.99
C ASN A 152 5.33 -14.63 7.82
N GLY A 153 5.96 -14.14 6.75
CA GLY A 153 6.26 -14.92 5.54
C GLY A 153 7.15 -16.14 5.75
N THR A 154 7.94 -16.16 6.83
CA THR A 154 8.89 -17.24 7.13
C THR A 154 8.25 -18.36 7.94
N THR A 155 7.46 -18.00 8.96
CA THR A 155 6.80 -19.00 9.83
C THR A 155 5.43 -19.40 9.31
N GLY A 156 4.76 -18.52 8.58
CA GLY A 156 3.37 -18.67 8.17
C GLY A 156 2.37 -18.12 9.19
N ASP A 157 2.84 -17.64 10.35
CA ASP A 157 1.96 -17.14 11.41
C ASP A 157 1.17 -15.93 10.92
N CYS A 158 -0.15 -15.99 11.09
CA CYS A 158 -1.08 -14.93 10.76
C CYS A 158 -1.95 -14.62 11.97
N THR A 159 -2.00 -13.35 12.35
CA THR A 159 -2.78 -12.87 13.49
C THR A 159 -3.64 -11.69 13.09
N LYS A 160 -4.86 -11.68 13.61
CA LYS A 160 -5.84 -10.62 13.41
C LYS A 160 -6.12 -9.95 14.74
N TYR A 161 -6.03 -8.63 14.74
CA TYR A 161 -6.30 -7.79 15.91
C TYR A 161 -7.48 -6.88 15.62
N GLN A 162 -8.42 -6.80 16.55
CA GLN A 162 -9.43 -5.76 16.56
C GLN A 162 -8.86 -4.50 17.22
N ILE A 163 -9.03 -3.36 16.55
CA ILE A 163 -8.61 -2.06 17.05
C ILE A 163 -9.86 -1.29 17.48
N SER A 164 -9.83 -0.74 18.69
CA SER A 164 -10.88 0.14 19.20
C SER A 164 -10.30 1.28 20.05
N LEU A 165 -11.10 2.32 20.27
CA LEU A 165 -10.77 3.42 21.18
C LEU A 165 -11.86 3.52 22.25
N PRO A 166 -11.82 2.66 23.30
CA PRO A 166 -12.82 2.73 24.36
C PRO A 166 -12.79 4.08 25.08
N PRO A 167 -13.93 4.55 25.63
CA PRO A 167 -13.94 5.73 26.48
C PRO A 167 -12.95 5.53 27.64
N TYR A 168 -12.05 6.50 27.81
CA TYR A 168 -11.09 6.59 28.94
C TYR A 168 -9.90 5.60 28.97
N ASP A 169 -9.85 4.56 28.13
CA ASP A 169 -8.80 3.52 28.19
C ASP A 169 -7.74 3.59 27.07
N GLY A 170 -7.72 4.67 26.28
CA GLY A 170 -6.76 4.82 25.18
C GLY A 170 -7.00 3.83 24.04
N LEU A 171 -5.99 3.64 23.17
CA LEU A 171 -6.11 2.70 22.04
C LEU A 171 -6.04 1.26 22.56
N SER A 172 -7.08 0.47 22.29
CA SER A 172 -7.12 -0.97 22.58
C SER A 172 -6.88 -1.77 21.31
N VAL A 173 -6.00 -2.76 21.40
CA VAL A 173 -5.65 -3.68 20.33
C VAL A 173 -5.73 -5.10 20.88
N LEU A 174 -6.76 -5.84 20.48
CA LEU A 174 -7.05 -7.17 21.00
C LEU A 174 -6.85 -8.21 19.91
N GLU A 175 -6.06 -9.26 20.16
CA GLU A 175 -6.01 -10.43 19.27
C GLU A 175 -7.39 -11.11 19.30
N THR A 176 -8.02 -11.23 18.13
CA THR A 176 -9.32 -11.90 18.00
C THR A 176 -9.23 -13.21 17.25
N TRP A 177 -8.16 -13.44 16.49
CA TRP A 177 -7.95 -14.66 15.72
C TRP A 177 -6.49 -14.84 15.36
N SER A 178 -6.04 -16.09 15.31
CA SER A 178 -4.74 -16.46 14.76
C SER A 178 -4.78 -17.85 14.12
N ALA A 179 -3.97 -18.02 13.08
CA ALA A 179 -3.76 -19.31 12.41
C ALA A 179 -2.42 -19.33 11.68
N SER A 180 -2.01 -20.51 11.20
CA SER A 180 -0.88 -20.63 10.29
C SER A 180 -1.37 -20.67 8.84
N TRP A 181 -0.97 -19.68 8.05
CA TRP A 181 -1.06 -19.70 6.60
C TRP A 181 0.13 -20.46 5.99
N ALA A 182 0.04 -20.82 4.71
CA ALA A 182 1.20 -21.31 3.99
C ALA A 182 2.31 -20.24 4.00
N LYS A 183 3.57 -20.66 4.09
CA LYS A 183 4.73 -19.77 4.09
C LYS A 183 4.88 -19.09 2.73
N THR A 184 5.73 -18.06 2.67
CA THR A 184 6.17 -17.39 1.43
C THR A 184 5.09 -16.77 0.57
N TRP A 185 3.87 -16.57 1.10
CA TRP A 185 2.99 -15.54 0.57
C TRP A 185 3.66 -14.17 0.65
N GLY A 186 3.54 -13.41 -0.43
CA GLY A 186 4.06 -12.06 -0.58
C GLY A 186 3.22 -11.24 -1.54
N HIS A 187 3.68 -10.01 -1.82
CA HIS A 187 3.00 -9.06 -2.70
C HIS A 187 1.51 -8.84 -2.36
N PHE A 188 1.19 -8.78 -1.06
CA PHE A 188 -0.17 -8.53 -0.60
C PHE A 188 -0.65 -7.15 -1.05
N ASN A 189 -1.73 -7.12 -1.83
CA ASN A 189 -2.30 -5.92 -2.42
C ASN A 189 -3.80 -5.87 -2.15
N PHE A 190 -4.22 -4.94 -1.29
CA PHE A 190 -5.58 -4.88 -0.76
C PHE A 190 -6.45 -3.92 -1.54
N PHE A 191 -7.69 -4.31 -1.78
CA PHE A 191 -8.69 -3.53 -2.52
C PHE A 191 -10.09 -3.82 -1.98
N GLN A 192 -11.08 -3.07 -2.46
CA GLN A 192 -12.46 -3.21 -2.02
C GLN A 192 -13.41 -3.29 -3.21
N PHE A 193 -14.47 -4.08 -3.05
CA PHE A 193 -15.64 -4.07 -3.93
C PHE A 193 -16.89 -4.10 -3.07
N GLY A 194 -17.85 -3.21 -3.35
CA GLY A 194 -19.11 -3.15 -2.60
C GLY A 194 -18.94 -2.85 -1.09
N GLY A 195 -17.81 -2.26 -0.67
CA GLY A 195 -17.49 -2.03 0.74
C GLY A 195 -16.82 -3.21 1.45
N GLU A 196 -16.68 -4.34 0.78
CA GLU A 196 -16.02 -5.54 1.29
C GLU A 196 -14.52 -5.54 0.97
N ASN A 197 -13.72 -6.27 1.76
CA ASN A 197 -12.26 -6.25 1.65
C ASN A 197 -11.72 -7.49 0.94
N PHE A 198 -10.88 -7.26 -0.05
CA PHE A 198 -10.20 -8.30 -0.81
C PHE A 198 -8.70 -8.03 -0.85
N PHE A 199 -7.92 -9.06 -1.15
CA PHE A 199 -6.52 -8.86 -1.47
C PHE A 199 -5.98 -9.90 -2.45
N LEU A 200 -5.12 -9.40 -3.34
CA LEU A 200 -4.31 -10.21 -4.22
C LEU A 200 -2.99 -10.56 -3.50
N LYS A 201 -2.55 -11.81 -3.62
CA LYS A 201 -1.25 -12.28 -3.09
C LYS A 201 -0.66 -13.33 -4.01
N ALA A 202 0.66 -13.41 -4.03
CA ALA A 202 1.40 -14.43 -4.78
C ALA A 202 2.26 -15.27 -3.83
N ASN A 203 2.40 -16.55 -4.13
CA ASN A 203 3.26 -17.47 -3.40
C ASN A 203 4.33 -18.00 -4.35
N GLN A 204 5.58 -17.68 -4.06
CA GLN A 204 6.70 -18.07 -4.92
C GLN A 204 6.97 -19.57 -4.87
N ASP A 205 6.93 -20.19 -3.69
CA ASP A 205 7.25 -21.61 -3.52
C ASP A 205 6.15 -22.52 -4.08
N HIS A 206 4.90 -22.15 -3.81
CA HIS A 206 3.73 -22.90 -4.27
C HIS A 206 3.31 -22.54 -5.71
N LYS A 207 3.93 -21.50 -6.30
CA LYS A 207 3.63 -20.99 -7.65
C LYS A 207 2.17 -20.61 -7.86
N LYS A 208 1.54 -20.05 -6.82
CA LYS A 208 0.11 -19.70 -6.80
C LYS A 208 -0.08 -18.19 -6.73
N VAL A 209 -1.18 -17.74 -7.32
CA VAL A 209 -1.74 -16.40 -7.12
C VAL A 209 -3.18 -16.56 -6.66
N ASN A 210 -3.53 -15.84 -5.61
CA ASN A 210 -4.86 -15.85 -5.05
C ASN A 210 -5.45 -14.44 -5.01
N ILE A 211 -6.78 -14.39 -5.11
CA ILE A 211 -7.55 -13.31 -4.54
C ILE A 211 -8.31 -13.92 -3.37
N ASP A 212 -8.11 -13.37 -2.18
CA ASP A 212 -8.83 -13.75 -0.99
C ASP A 212 -9.85 -12.67 -0.64
N HIS A 213 -11.01 -13.08 -0.17
CA HIS A 213 -11.95 -12.24 0.53
C HIS A 213 -11.64 -12.25 2.03
N PHE A 214 -11.85 -11.11 2.69
CA PHE A 214 -11.55 -10.95 4.11
C PHE A 214 -12.79 -10.49 4.87
N MET A 215 -13.02 -11.10 6.04
CA MET A 215 -14.14 -10.80 6.94
C MET A 215 -15.53 -11.21 6.44
N ASP A 216 -15.64 -12.38 5.82
CA ASP A 216 -16.93 -13.09 5.74
C ASP A 216 -17.54 -13.23 7.14
N ASP A 217 -16.70 -13.59 8.11
CA ASP A 217 -16.99 -13.65 9.54
C ASP A 217 -15.87 -12.93 10.34
N PRO A 218 -16.19 -12.00 11.27
CA PRO A 218 -15.20 -11.34 12.13
C PRO A 218 -14.41 -12.31 13.04
N ASP A 219 -14.84 -13.56 13.20
CA ASP A 219 -14.14 -14.60 13.95
C ASP A 219 -13.24 -15.49 13.07
N GLU A 220 -13.27 -15.33 11.73
CA GLU A 220 -12.52 -16.18 10.79
C GLU A 220 -11.37 -15.44 10.08
N GLY A 221 -10.53 -16.19 9.38
CA GLY A 221 -9.45 -15.66 8.54
C GLY A 221 -9.95 -15.15 7.19
N SER A 222 -9.03 -15.10 6.22
CA SER A 222 -9.39 -14.88 4.81
C SER A 222 -9.82 -16.18 4.15
N HIS A 223 -10.65 -16.10 3.10
CA HIS A 223 -11.00 -17.23 2.25
C HIS A 223 -10.64 -16.95 0.79
N PRO A 224 -9.99 -17.89 0.08
CA PRO A 224 -9.68 -17.71 -1.32
C PRO A 224 -10.96 -17.73 -2.17
N VAL A 225 -11.20 -16.66 -2.93
CA VAL A 225 -12.24 -16.62 -3.98
C VAL A 225 -11.67 -17.01 -5.34
N LEU A 226 -10.39 -16.74 -5.56
CA LEU A 226 -9.60 -17.21 -6.69
C LEU A 226 -8.35 -17.92 -6.17
N SER A 227 -8.03 -19.07 -6.75
CA SER A 227 -6.72 -19.70 -6.61
C SER A 227 -6.32 -20.36 -7.92
N GLN A 228 -5.24 -19.88 -8.52
CA GLN A 228 -4.74 -20.37 -9.80
C GLN A 228 -3.21 -20.36 -9.84
N ASP A 229 -2.64 -21.00 -10.86
CA ASP A 229 -1.20 -20.93 -11.09
C ASP A 229 -0.79 -19.49 -11.41
N ALA A 230 0.27 -19.02 -10.76
CA ALA A 230 0.80 -17.69 -11.00
C ALA A 230 1.54 -17.65 -12.33
N THR A 231 1.37 -16.56 -13.07
CA THR A 231 2.18 -16.28 -14.26
C THR A 231 3.64 -16.03 -13.87
N SER A 232 4.57 -16.20 -14.80
CA SER A 232 5.97 -15.85 -14.57
C SER A 232 6.16 -14.36 -14.22
N ALA A 233 5.27 -13.48 -14.67
CA ALA A 233 5.29 -12.07 -14.31
C ALA A 233 5.00 -11.86 -12.82
N MET A 234 3.96 -12.52 -12.29
CA MET A 234 3.58 -12.44 -10.87
C MET A 234 4.65 -13.04 -9.95
N LEU A 235 5.24 -14.19 -10.34
CA LEU A 235 6.26 -14.87 -9.52
C LEU A 235 7.56 -14.08 -9.44
N ASN A 236 7.93 -13.40 -10.53
CA ASN A 236 9.15 -12.60 -10.62
C ASN A 236 8.89 -11.10 -10.43
N ALA A 237 7.75 -10.74 -9.82
CA ALA A 237 7.44 -9.35 -9.55
C ALA A 237 8.46 -8.79 -8.55
N GLN A 238 9.05 -7.65 -8.89
CA GLN A 238 9.82 -6.86 -7.93
C GLN A 238 8.87 -6.17 -6.95
N ALA A 239 7.80 -5.60 -7.49
CA ALA A 239 6.74 -4.96 -6.73
C ALA A 239 5.39 -5.14 -7.43
N ILE A 240 4.33 -5.16 -6.63
CA ILE A 240 2.96 -5.10 -7.11
C ILE A 240 2.28 -3.99 -6.31
N SER A 241 1.55 -3.13 -7.00
CA SER A 241 0.72 -2.10 -6.37
C SER A 241 -0.69 -2.12 -6.94
N ILE A 242 -1.65 -1.69 -6.14
CA ILE A 242 -3.06 -1.61 -6.51
C ILE A 242 -3.61 -0.21 -6.29
N TYR A 243 -4.55 0.22 -7.11
CA TYR A 243 -5.33 1.44 -6.92
C TYR A 243 -6.80 1.22 -7.30
N GLN A 244 -7.67 2.07 -6.76
CA GLN A 244 -9.10 2.08 -7.05
C GLN A 244 -9.40 3.21 -8.05
N GLY A 245 -10.14 2.90 -9.11
CA GLY A 245 -10.66 3.87 -10.05
C GLY A 245 -11.84 4.67 -9.46
N SER A 246 -12.23 5.74 -10.15
CA SER A 246 -13.30 6.64 -9.72
C SER A 246 -14.68 5.98 -9.64
N GLU A 247 -14.92 4.89 -10.37
CA GLU A 247 -16.16 4.11 -10.30
C GLU A 247 -16.00 2.84 -9.45
N GLY A 248 -14.91 2.72 -8.67
CA GLY A 248 -14.67 1.60 -7.77
C GLY A 248 -14.09 0.35 -8.43
N GLN A 249 -13.53 0.46 -9.64
CA GLN A 249 -12.76 -0.63 -10.25
C GLN A 249 -11.40 -0.80 -9.56
N ALA A 250 -10.97 -2.04 -9.34
CA ALA A 250 -9.64 -2.32 -8.82
C ALA A 250 -8.65 -2.60 -9.96
N TYR A 251 -7.56 -1.85 -10.00
CA TYR A 251 -6.48 -2.00 -10.96
C TYR A 251 -5.18 -2.31 -10.26
N PHE A 252 -4.43 -3.29 -10.74
CA PHE A 252 -3.11 -3.59 -10.20
C PHE A 252 -2.03 -3.52 -11.27
N LEU A 253 -0.83 -3.19 -10.81
CA LEU A 253 0.38 -3.03 -11.59
C LEU A 253 1.38 -4.08 -11.13
N VAL A 254 1.94 -4.83 -12.07
CA VAL A 254 3.04 -5.78 -11.81
C VAL A 254 4.30 -5.20 -12.42
N TYR A 255 5.28 -4.90 -11.57
CA TYR A 255 6.58 -4.36 -11.99
C TYR A 255 7.67 -5.42 -11.79
N GLN A 256 8.48 -5.63 -12.82
CA GLN A 256 9.61 -6.55 -12.78
C GLN A 256 10.93 -5.78 -12.76
N SER A 257 11.98 -6.38 -12.20
CA SER A 257 13.32 -5.77 -12.12
C SER A 257 13.93 -5.44 -13.50
N SER A 258 13.47 -6.10 -14.57
CA SER A 258 13.81 -5.78 -15.96
C SER A 258 13.22 -4.46 -16.48
N GLY A 259 12.29 -3.85 -15.73
CA GLY A 259 11.55 -2.67 -16.15
C GLY A 259 10.22 -2.96 -16.84
N ASN A 260 9.83 -4.23 -17.01
CA ASN A 260 8.50 -4.57 -17.52
C ASN A 260 7.43 -4.16 -16.50
N LEU A 261 6.40 -3.45 -16.98
CA LEU A 261 5.27 -3.00 -16.19
C LEU A 261 3.96 -3.37 -16.89
N THR A 262 3.16 -4.20 -16.24
CA THR A 262 1.82 -4.61 -16.72
C THR A 262 0.74 -3.96 -15.88
N LEU A 263 -0.30 -3.41 -16.51
CA LEU A 263 -1.53 -2.96 -15.85
C LEU A 263 -2.66 -3.95 -16.13
N SER A 264 -3.39 -4.31 -15.08
CA SER A 264 -4.54 -5.20 -15.16
C SER A 264 -5.72 -4.66 -14.36
N SER A 265 -6.94 -5.05 -14.74
CA SER A 265 -8.18 -4.75 -14.00
C SER A 265 -8.80 -6.03 -13.48
N ILE A 266 -9.08 -6.08 -12.18
CA ILE A 266 -9.71 -7.23 -11.53
C ILE A 266 -11.17 -7.32 -11.94
N TYR A 267 -11.63 -8.53 -12.28
CA TYR A 267 -13.03 -8.77 -12.57
C TYR A 267 -13.90 -8.41 -11.36
N PRO A 268 -15.09 -7.81 -11.53
CA PRO A 268 -15.98 -7.50 -10.40
C PRO A 268 -16.39 -8.71 -9.56
N ASN A 269 -16.30 -9.93 -10.11
CA ASN A 269 -16.56 -11.18 -9.38
C ASN A 269 -15.33 -11.75 -8.66
N CYS A 270 -14.18 -11.08 -8.73
CA CYS A 270 -12.89 -11.51 -8.17
C CYS A 270 -12.35 -12.86 -8.70
N LEU A 271 -12.89 -13.40 -9.80
CA LEU A 271 -12.49 -14.69 -10.38
C LEU A 271 -11.42 -14.55 -11.47
N GLY A 272 -10.71 -13.42 -11.53
CA GLY A 272 -9.66 -13.17 -12.52
C GLY A 272 -9.45 -11.69 -12.78
N TRP A 273 -8.75 -11.38 -13.87
CA TRP A 273 -8.46 -10.01 -14.31
C TRP A 273 -8.23 -9.94 -15.81
N TRP A 274 -8.45 -8.76 -16.39
CA TRP A 274 -8.05 -8.44 -17.76
C TRP A 274 -6.68 -7.78 -17.72
N GLU A 275 -5.73 -8.25 -18.52
CA GLU A 275 -4.56 -7.43 -18.86
C GLU A 275 -5.02 -6.29 -19.78
N LEU A 276 -4.72 -5.06 -19.39
CA LEU A 276 -5.16 -3.87 -20.11
C LEU A 276 -4.07 -3.34 -21.03
N THR A 277 -2.83 -3.31 -20.54
CA THR A 277 -1.67 -2.84 -21.30
C THR A 277 -0.38 -3.29 -20.61
N ASN A 278 0.71 -3.28 -21.35
CA ASN A 278 2.06 -3.49 -20.84
C ASN A 278 3.02 -2.49 -21.49
N THR A 279 4.09 -2.15 -20.77
CA THR A 279 5.14 -1.27 -21.25
C THR A 279 6.49 -1.63 -20.62
N SER A 280 7.56 -1.04 -21.13
CA SER A 280 8.88 -1.10 -20.52
C SER A 280 9.28 0.29 -20.01
N VAL A 281 9.68 0.35 -18.75
CA VAL A 281 10.22 1.54 -18.08
C VAL A 281 11.63 1.25 -17.56
N ALA A 282 12.28 2.19 -16.88
CA ALA A 282 13.61 1.92 -16.33
C ALA A 282 13.53 0.83 -15.23
N GLY A 283 14.46 -0.11 -15.27
CA GLY A 283 14.61 -1.19 -14.29
C GLY A 283 15.45 -0.73 -13.09
N SER A 284 14.86 -0.73 -11.89
CA SER A 284 15.53 -0.54 -10.58
C SER A 284 14.54 -0.23 -9.43
N GLY A 285 13.25 -0.02 -9.74
CA GLY A 285 12.25 0.37 -8.75
C GLY A 285 12.02 -0.65 -7.64
N GLN A 286 11.84 -0.17 -6.42
CA GLN A 286 11.55 -0.97 -5.23
C GLN A 286 10.18 -0.63 -4.65
N THR A 287 9.81 0.65 -4.66
CA THR A 287 8.55 1.13 -4.12
C THR A 287 7.68 1.70 -5.23
N LEU A 288 6.45 1.21 -5.33
CA LEU A 288 5.43 1.70 -6.25
C LEU A 288 4.37 2.47 -5.47
N GLN A 289 4.12 3.71 -5.84
CA GLN A 289 3.06 4.52 -5.24
C GLN A 289 2.13 5.06 -6.32
N PRO A 290 0.96 4.44 -6.53
CA PRO A 290 -0.10 5.02 -7.32
C PRO A 290 -0.64 6.27 -6.63
N ILE A 291 -0.93 7.30 -7.40
CA ILE A 291 -1.62 8.51 -6.92
C ILE A 291 -2.75 8.85 -7.88
N LEU A 292 -3.81 9.46 -7.35
CA LEU A 292 -4.95 9.95 -8.13
C LEU A 292 -4.98 11.48 -8.07
N VAL A 293 -4.84 12.13 -9.21
CA VAL A 293 -4.96 13.58 -9.32
C VAL A 293 -6.17 13.88 -10.21
N ASN A 294 -7.25 14.40 -9.61
CA ASN A 294 -8.52 14.63 -10.29
C ASN A 294 -9.02 13.37 -11.06
N ASP A 295 -9.10 12.24 -10.34
CA ASP A 295 -9.48 10.92 -10.85
C ASP A 295 -8.57 10.31 -11.92
N GLN A 296 -7.52 11.01 -12.34
CA GLN A 296 -6.52 10.50 -13.27
C GLN A 296 -5.42 9.76 -12.50
N PRO A 297 -5.18 8.47 -12.80
CA PRO A 297 -4.13 7.70 -12.15
C PRO A 297 -2.74 8.00 -12.70
N PHE A 298 -1.80 8.12 -11.78
CA PHE A 298 -0.37 8.19 -12.02
C PHE A 298 0.36 7.17 -11.16
N LEU A 299 1.58 6.83 -11.53
CA LEU A 299 2.45 5.93 -10.78
C LEU A 299 3.81 6.58 -10.55
N LEU A 300 4.22 6.63 -9.28
CA LEU A 300 5.59 6.89 -8.87
C LEU A 300 6.32 5.57 -8.68
N ILE A 301 7.53 5.46 -9.23
CA ILE A 301 8.42 4.32 -9.05
C ILE A 301 9.72 4.85 -8.43
N PHE A 302 9.98 4.48 -7.18
CA PHE A 302 11.20 4.87 -6.47
C PHE A 302 12.22 3.73 -6.48
N SER A 303 13.48 4.05 -6.78
CA SER A 303 14.61 3.12 -6.73
C SER A 303 15.15 2.93 -5.31
#